data_AF-A0A662AGT6-F1
#
_entry.id   AF-A0A662AGT6-F1
#
_cell.length_a   1.000
_cell.length_b   1.000
_cell.length_c   1.000
_cell.angle_alpha   90.00
_cell.angle_beta   90.00
_cell.angle_gamma   90.00
#
_symmetry.space_group_name_H-M   'P 1'
#
loop_
_entity.id
_entity.type
_entity.pdbx_description
1 polymer ?
#
loop_
_entity_poly.entity_id
_entity_poly.type
_entity_poly.pdbx_seq_one_letter_code
_entity_poly.pdbx_strand_id
1 'polypeptide(L)'
;AYGFVFLHPFEDGNGRIHRFLIHNILSIQEMVPRGLMFPVSAVMLKNPADYDASLEAFSRPLLQLIDYQLDKMGQMIVENNTAYWYQYMEMTSQAEALYEFVNKTIEEELVEELSFLANYDNTKKTIQDIIDMPDRLIDLFIQICLQNNGSLSVRKRSAHFDFLTDEELAAMEQAVRNGYNRPD
;
A
#
# COMPACT_ATOMS: atom_id res chain seq x y z
N ALA A 1 -18.98 0.85 -2.08
CA ALA A 1 -18.02 0.90 -0.97
C ALA A 1 -18.14 2.20 -0.17
N TYR A 2 -18.09 3.39 -0.80
CA TYR A 2 -18.19 4.69 -0.10
C TYR A 2 -19.39 4.85 0.82
N GLY A 3 -20.59 4.39 0.43
CA GLY A 3 -21.76 4.44 1.32
C GLY A 3 -21.55 3.76 2.69
N PHE A 4 -20.73 2.69 2.75
CA PHE A 4 -20.42 2.02 4.01
C PHE A 4 -19.56 2.91 4.94
N VAL A 5 -18.53 3.58 4.39
CA VAL A 5 -17.65 4.42 5.22
C VAL A 5 -18.36 5.68 5.70
N PHE A 6 -19.29 6.21 4.91
CA PHE A 6 -20.15 7.33 5.34
C PHE A 6 -21.15 6.93 6.41
N LEU A 7 -21.72 5.71 6.36
CA LEU A 7 -22.60 5.20 7.40
C LEU A 7 -21.85 5.00 8.73
N HIS A 8 -20.56 4.64 8.66
CA HIS A 8 -19.67 4.44 9.81
C HIS A 8 -20.29 3.59 10.94
N PRO A 9 -20.76 2.35 10.65
CA PRO A 9 -21.57 1.56 11.59
C PRO A 9 -20.80 0.96 12.78
N PHE A 10 -19.47 0.95 12.75
CA PHE A 10 -18.64 0.40 13.82
C PHE A 10 -17.89 1.49 14.59
N GLU A 11 -17.46 1.20 15.82
CA GLU A 11 -16.65 2.12 16.63
C GLU A 11 -15.25 2.35 16.02
N ASP A 12 -14.67 1.31 15.42
CA ASP A 12 -13.38 1.34 14.74
C ASP A 12 -13.40 0.36 13.55
N GLY A 13 -12.49 0.55 12.60
CA GLY A 13 -12.28 -0.37 11.50
C GLY A 13 -13.04 -0.03 10.22
N ASN A 14 -13.91 0.99 10.22
CA ASN A 14 -14.68 1.38 9.04
C ASN A 14 -13.79 1.68 7.83
N GLY A 15 -12.69 2.42 8.02
CA GLY A 15 -11.75 2.67 6.92
C GLY A 15 -11.05 1.41 6.40
N ARG A 16 -10.74 0.44 7.28
CA ARG A 16 -10.16 -0.85 6.89
C ARG A 16 -11.14 -1.69 6.09
N ILE A 17 -12.39 -1.78 6.57
CA ILE A 17 -13.47 -2.50 5.88
C ILE A 17 -13.81 -1.81 4.57
N HIS A 18 -13.81 -0.48 4.50
CA HIS A 18 -14.06 0.26 3.27
C HIS A 18 -13.08 -0.12 2.16
N ARG A 19 -11.77 -0.07 2.46
CA ARG A 19 -10.72 -0.44 1.50
C ARG A 19 -10.79 -1.92 1.11
N PHE A 20 -11.10 -2.80 2.07
CA PHE A 20 -11.36 -4.21 1.79
C PHE A 20 -12.54 -4.40 0.83
N LEU A 21 -13.66 -3.71 1.05
CA LEU A 21 -14.83 -3.78 0.18
C LEU A 21 -14.53 -3.32 -1.24
N ILE A 22 -13.71 -2.27 -1.41
CA ILE A 22 -13.24 -1.84 -2.74
C ILE A 22 -12.53 -2.99 -3.44
N HIS A 23 -11.50 -3.57 -2.80
CA HIS A 23 -10.75 -4.68 -3.36
C HIS A 23 -11.65 -5.89 -3.66
N ASN A 24 -12.53 -6.26 -2.73
CA ASN A 24 -13.45 -7.38 -2.90
C ASN A 24 -14.41 -7.18 -4.08
N ILE A 25 -14.95 -5.97 -4.26
CA ILE A 25 -15.83 -5.64 -5.39
C ILE A 25 -15.05 -5.76 -6.71
N LEU A 26 -13.85 -5.19 -6.80
CA LEU A 26 -13.00 -5.30 -8.00
C LEU A 26 -12.71 -6.77 -8.35
N SER A 27 -12.45 -7.59 -7.34
CA SER A 27 -12.21 -9.03 -7.48
C SER A 27 -13.46 -9.79 -7.97
N ILE A 28 -14.62 -9.57 -7.35
CA ILE A 28 -15.89 -10.22 -7.72
C ILE A 28 -16.34 -9.80 -9.13
N GLN A 29 -16.07 -8.56 -9.53
CA GLN A 29 -16.38 -8.06 -10.87
C GLN A 29 -15.36 -8.51 -11.94
N GLU A 30 -14.39 -9.35 -11.58
CA GLU A 30 -13.33 -9.85 -12.47
C GLU A 30 -12.54 -8.72 -13.16
N MET A 31 -12.47 -7.54 -12.53
CA MET A 31 -11.71 -6.38 -13.02
C MET A 31 -10.20 -6.53 -12.77
N VAL A 32 -9.80 -7.56 -12.04
CA VAL A 32 -8.43 -7.90 -11.70
C VAL A 32 -8.20 -9.36 -12.10
N PRO A 33 -7.03 -9.72 -12.69
CA PRO A 33 -6.67 -11.11 -12.95
C PRO A 33 -6.84 -12.01 -11.71
N ARG A 34 -7.37 -13.22 -11.91
CA ARG A 34 -7.53 -14.19 -10.82
C ARG A 34 -6.18 -14.53 -10.19
N GLY A 35 -6.13 -14.50 -8.86
CA GLY A 35 -4.92 -14.78 -8.08
C GLY A 35 -4.00 -13.57 -7.89
N LEU A 36 -4.26 -12.44 -8.55
CA LEU A 36 -3.53 -11.20 -8.30
C LEU A 36 -4.14 -10.46 -7.10
N MET A 37 -3.31 -10.16 -6.10
CA MET A 37 -3.68 -9.25 -5.02
C MET A 37 -3.53 -7.82 -5.54
N PHE A 38 -4.62 -7.18 -5.95
CA PHE A 38 -4.60 -5.80 -6.43
C PHE A 38 -4.38 -4.79 -5.27
N PRO A 39 -3.23 -4.08 -5.24
CA PRO A 39 -2.80 -3.32 -4.06
C PRO A 39 -3.44 -1.93 -3.93
N VAL A 40 -4.69 -1.75 -4.40
CA VAL A 40 -5.41 -0.45 -4.32
C VAL A 40 -5.49 0.10 -2.89
N SER A 41 -5.61 -0.79 -1.91
CA SER A 41 -5.63 -0.40 -0.49
C SER A 41 -4.31 0.22 -0.03
N ALA A 42 -3.18 -0.24 -0.58
CA ALA A 42 -1.85 0.29 -0.28
C ALA A 42 -1.69 1.68 -0.90
N VAL A 43 -2.13 1.86 -2.15
CA VAL A 43 -2.11 3.16 -2.83
C VAL A 43 -2.95 4.19 -2.08
N MET A 44 -4.18 3.84 -1.69
CA MET A 44 -5.03 4.72 -0.87
C MET A 44 -4.37 5.07 0.47
N LEU A 45 -3.65 4.14 1.10
CA LEU A 45 -2.95 4.38 2.37
C LEU A 45 -1.73 5.30 2.20
N LYS A 46 -1.01 5.19 1.07
CA LYS A 46 0.11 6.08 0.72
C LYS A 46 -0.35 7.49 0.35
N ASN A 47 -1.61 7.67 -0.05
CA ASN A 47 -2.19 8.93 -0.51
C ASN A 47 -3.35 9.38 0.41
N PRO A 48 -3.10 9.66 1.70
CA PRO A 48 -4.16 9.98 2.66
C PRO A 48 -4.89 11.28 2.31
N ALA A 49 -4.19 12.28 1.76
CA ALA A 49 -4.80 13.56 1.39
C ALA A 49 -5.87 13.41 0.28
N ASP A 50 -5.57 12.63 -0.77
CA ASP A 50 -6.53 12.33 -1.85
C ASP A 50 -7.72 11.54 -1.31
N TYR A 51 -7.45 10.61 -0.37
CA TYR A 51 -8.49 9.79 0.23
C TYR A 51 -9.44 10.65 1.08
N ASP A 52 -8.89 11.51 1.95
CA ASP A 52 -9.66 12.44 2.76
C ASP A 52 -10.45 13.41 1.88
N ALA A 53 -9.83 13.95 0.82
CA ALA A 53 -10.51 14.81 -0.15
C ALA A 53 -11.71 14.12 -0.81
N SER A 54 -11.58 12.83 -1.15
CA SER A 54 -12.70 12.05 -1.71
C SER A 54 -13.87 11.90 -0.74
N LEU A 55 -13.61 11.81 0.57
CA LEU A 55 -14.66 11.76 1.60
C LEU A 55 -15.28 13.13 1.83
N GLU A 56 -14.43 14.16 1.92
CA GLU A 56 -14.82 15.54 2.15
C GLU A 56 -15.65 16.14 1.00
N ALA A 57 -15.44 15.68 -0.23
CA ALA A 57 -16.22 16.12 -1.40
C ALA A 57 -17.74 15.91 -1.22
N PHE A 58 -18.14 14.85 -0.50
CA PHE A 58 -19.54 14.62 -0.13
C PHE A 58 -19.88 15.19 1.25
N SER A 59 -19.02 14.98 2.26
CA SER A 59 -19.38 15.32 3.64
C SER A 59 -19.36 16.81 3.95
N ARG A 60 -18.44 17.60 3.38
CA ARG A 60 -18.34 19.05 3.69
C ARG A 60 -19.55 19.85 3.21
N PRO A 61 -20.05 19.72 1.97
CA PRO A 61 -21.27 20.41 1.55
C PRO A 61 -22.48 20.00 2.39
N LEU A 62 -22.57 18.70 2.71
CA LEU A 62 -23.65 18.16 3.51
C LEU A 62 -23.66 18.75 4.94
N LEU A 63 -22.50 18.85 5.59
CA LEU A 63 -22.40 19.43 6.94
C LEU A 63 -22.84 20.90 7.01
N GLN A 64 -22.84 21.64 5.91
CA GLN A 64 -23.37 23.02 5.86
C GLN A 64 -24.90 23.09 5.83
N LEU A 65 -25.56 21.98 5.51
CA LEU A 65 -27.01 21.87 5.37
C LEU A 65 -27.66 21.16 6.58
N ILE A 66 -26.85 20.59 7.46
CA ILE A 66 -27.28 19.83 8.63
C ILE A 66 -27.18 20.72 9.86
N ASP A 67 -28.28 20.86 10.58
CA ASP A 67 -28.28 21.41 11.92
C ASP A 67 -28.01 20.25 12.89
N TYR A 68 -26.84 20.24 13.53
CA TYR A 68 -26.47 19.17 14.46
C TYR A 68 -25.89 19.69 15.77
N GLN A 69 -26.07 18.88 16.81
CA GLN A 69 -25.41 19.04 18.09
C GLN A 69 -24.54 17.81 18.39
N LEU A 70 -23.40 18.04 19.05
CA LEU A 70 -22.56 16.99 19.60
C LEU A 70 -22.71 16.97 21.11
N ASP A 71 -22.99 15.80 21.67
CA ASP A 71 -23.00 15.63 23.12
C ASP A 71 -21.57 15.50 23.70
N LYS A 72 -21.48 15.30 25.01
CA LYS A 72 -20.19 15.17 25.72
C LYS A 72 -19.40 13.91 25.33
N MET A 73 -20.05 12.93 24.72
CA MET A 73 -19.44 11.70 24.24
C MET A 73 -19.14 11.74 22.73
N GLY A 74 -19.44 12.87 22.06
CA GLY A 74 -19.25 13.05 20.63
C GLY A 74 -20.36 12.44 19.78
N GLN A 75 -21.48 12.03 20.39
CA GLN A 75 -22.63 11.55 19.63
C GLN A 75 -23.32 12.72 18.92
N MET A 76 -23.53 12.58 17.61
CA MET A 76 -24.18 13.58 16.78
C MET A 76 -25.69 13.37 16.77
N ILE A 77 -26.45 14.43 17.09
CA ILE A 77 -27.90 14.50 16.93
C ILE A 77 -28.20 15.53 15.84
N VAL A 78 -28.89 15.10 14.80
CA VAL A 78 -29.34 15.96 13.70
C VAL A 78 -30.75 16.47 14.00
N GLU A 79 -30.93 17.79 14.02
CA GLU A 79 -32.16 18.45 14.46
C GLU A 79 -33.13 18.74 13.31
N ASN A 80 -32.63 18.84 12.08
CA ASN A 80 -33.42 19.12 10.88
C ASN A 80 -33.64 17.86 10.02
N ASN A 81 -34.70 17.85 9.19
CA ASN A 81 -35.00 16.70 8.33
C ASN A 81 -34.07 16.66 7.11
N THR A 82 -33.09 15.76 7.16
CA THR A 82 -32.01 15.65 6.17
C THR A 82 -32.04 14.33 5.39
N ALA A 83 -33.04 13.46 5.64
CA ALA A 83 -33.10 12.11 5.07
C ALA A 83 -33.00 12.10 3.53
N TYR A 84 -33.57 13.11 2.86
CA TYR A 84 -33.51 13.26 1.41
C TYR A 84 -32.08 13.31 0.86
N TRP A 85 -31.13 13.93 1.58
CA TRP A 85 -29.74 14.06 1.16
C TRP A 85 -28.98 12.72 1.15
N TYR A 86 -29.44 11.75 1.94
CA TYR A 86 -28.84 10.43 2.04
C TYR A 86 -29.51 9.39 1.12
N GLN A 87 -30.72 9.66 0.64
CA GLN A 87 -31.47 8.75 -0.24
C GLN A 87 -30.87 8.67 -1.65
N TYR A 88 -30.41 9.80 -2.18
CA TYR A 88 -29.89 9.92 -3.54
C TYR A 88 -28.53 10.58 -3.51
N MET A 89 -27.54 9.83 -3.01
CA MET A 89 -26.18 10.34 -2.93
C MET A 89 -25.59 10.47 -4.35
N GLU A 90 -25.27 11.70 -4.74
CA GLU A 90 -24.40 12.00 -5.87
C GLU A 90 -22.97 11.58 -5.46
N MET A 91 -22.36 10.68 -6.23
CA MET A 91 -21.10 10.01 -5.87
C MET A 91 -20.06 10.12 -7.00
N THR A 92 -20.23 11.08 -7.92
CA THR A 92 -19.32 11.25 -9.06
C THR A 92 -17.90 11.51 -8.59
N SER A 93 -17.69 12.44 -7.64
CA SER A 93 -16.35 12.73 -7.10
C SER A 93 -15.69 11.50 -6.45
N GLN A 94 -16.47 10.65 -5.78
CA GLN A 94 -15.96 9.43 -5.16
C GLN A 94 -15.62 8.37 -6.20
N ALA A 95 -16.40 8.28 -7.28
CA ALA A 95 -16.12 7.39 -8.40
C ALA A 95 -14.85 7.81 -9.15
N GLU A 96 -14.68 9.11 -9.41
CA GLU A 96 -13.48 9.68 -10.02
C GLU A 96 -12.25 9.46 -9.14
N ALA A 97 -12.34 9.73 -7.83
CA ALA A 97 -11.25 9.46 -6.90
C ALA A 97 -10.85 7.98 -6.86
N LEU A 98 -11.84 7.07 -6.85
CA LEU A 98 -11.57 5.63 -6.92
C LEU A 98 -10.87 5.25 -8.23
N TYR A 99 -11.31 5.81 -9.35
CA TYR A 99 -10.67 5.60 -10.64
C TYR A 99 -9.20 6.03 -10.60
N GLU A 100 -8.90 7.20 -10.03
CA GLU A 100 -7.51 7.67 -9.89
C GLU A 100 -6.67 6.74 -9.00
N PHE A 101 -7.22 6.23 -7.89
CA PHE A 101 -6.51 5.23 -7.08
C PHE A 101 -6.23 3.95 -7.87
N VAL A 102 -7.20 3.47 -8.64
CA VAL A 102 -7.02 2.30 -9.51
C VAL A 102 -5.95 2.57 -10.56
N ASN A 103 -5.98 3.74 -11.19
CA ASN A 103 -5.01 4.13 -12.21
C ASN A 103 -3.58 4.19 -11.63
N LYS A 104 -3.37 4.90 -10.52
CA LYS A 104 -2.10 4.91 -9.77
C LYS A 104 -1.64 3.50 -9.38
N THR A 105 -2.56 2.62 -9.01
CA THR A 105 -2.22 1.21 -8.69
C THR A 105 -1.65 0.47 -9.90
N ILE A 106 -2.20 0.72 -11.10
CA ILE A 106 -1.77 0.04 -12.33
C ILE A 106 -0.47 0.64 -12.86
N GLU A 107 -0.40 1.97 -12.94
CA GLU A 107 0.69 2.68 -13.62
C GLU A 107 1.94 2.81 -12.75
N GLU A 108 1.79 2.85 -11.43
CA GLU A 108 2.90 3.07 -10.50
C GLU A 108 3.13 1.83 -9.64
N GLU A 109 2.18 1.50 -8.74
CA GLU A 109 2.42 0.50 -7.69
C GLU A 109 2.77 -0.89 -8.25
N LEU A 110 1.99 -1.38 -9.21
CA LEU A 110 2.25 -2.68 -9.84
C LEU A 110 3.54 -2.69 -10.67
N VAL A 111 3.87 -1.58 -11.33
CA VAL A 111 5.11 -1.45 -12.11
C VAL A 111 6.33 -1.48 -11.18
N GLU A 112 6.27 -0.76 -10.06
CA GLU A 112 7.32 -0.77 -9.05
C GLU A 112 7.48 -2.15 -8.39
N GLU A 113 6.38 -2.81 -8.03
CA GLU A 113 6.41 -4.15 -7.44
C GLU A 113 7.01 -5.19 -8.40
N LEU A 114 6.60 -5.17 -9.67
CA LEU A 114 7.17 -6.08 -10.68
C LEU A 114 8.65 -5.81 -10.94
N SER A 115 9.04 -4.53 -10.97
CA SER A 115 10.45 -4.14 -11.13
C SER A 115 11.29 -4.61 -9.94
N PHE A 116 10.75 -4.48 -8.72
CA PHE A 116 11.38 -4.97 -7.51
C PHE A 116 11.59 -6.48 -7.56
N LEU A 117 10.57 -7.26 -7.94
CA LEU A 117 10.67 -8.71 -8.09
C LEU A 117 11.70 -9.14 -9.14
N ALA A 118 11.71 -8.47 -10.30
CA ALA A 118 12.69 -8.75 -11.35
C ALA A 118 14.13 -8.46 -10.89
N ASN A 119 14.34 -7.35 -10.17
CA ASN A 119 15.63 -6.98 -9.61
C ASN A 119 16.07 -7.97 -8.52
N TYR A 120 15.13 -8.47 -7.72
CA TYR A 120 15.38 -9.50 -6.72
C TYR A 120 15.89 -10.79 -7.36
N ASP A 121 15.19 -11.31 -8.37
CA ASP A 121 15.57 -12.55 -9.05
C ASP A 121 16.95 -12.44 -9.72
N ASN A 122 17.22 -11.30 -10.38
CA ASN A 122 18.52 -11.02 -10.99
C ASN A 122 19.66 -10.92 -9.95
N THR A 123 19.41 -10.24 -8.84
CA THR A 123 20.38 -10.09 -7.74
C THR A 123 20.67 -11.44 -7.11
N LYS A 124 19.63 -12.24 -6.83
CA LYS A 124 19.77 -13.58 -6.25
C LYS A 124 20.61 -14.48 -7.14
N LYS A 125 20.33 -14.49 -8.44
CA LYS A 125 21.13 -15.25 -9.41
C LYS A 125 22.60 -14.80 -9.43
N THR A 126 22.85 -13.49 -9.42
CA THR A 126 24.22 -12.95 -9.40
C THR A 126 24.97 -13.37 -8.12
N ILE A 127 24.30 -13.42 -6.97
CA ILE A 127 24.89 -13.91 -5.72
C ILE A 127 25.17 -15.42 -5.78
N GLN A 128 24.27 -16.21 -6.36
CA GLN A 128 24.47 -17.65 -6.55
C GLN A 128 25.68 -17.96 -7.47
N ASP A 129 26.01 -17.05 -8.40
CA ASP A 129 27.21 -17.18 -9.24
C ASP A 129 28.51 -16.83 -8.49
N ILE A 130 28.43 -16.09 -7.37
CA ILE A 130 29.57 -15.72 -6.52
C ILE A 130 29.89 -16.81 -5.51
N ILE A 131 28.87 -17.36 -4.84
CA ILE A 131 29.02 -18.33 -3.76
C ILE A 131 27.93 -19.39 -3.76
N ASP A 132 28.32 -20.64 -3.47
CA ASP A 132 27.39 -21.73 -3.20
C ASP A 132 26.94 -21.68 -1.73
N MET A 133 25.71 -21.19 -1.51
CA MET A 133 25.12 -21.17 -0.18
C MET A 133 23.59 -21.35 -0.24
N PRO A 134 22.96 -21.82 0.85
CA PRO A 134 21.50 -22.02 0.89
C PRO A 134 20.73 -20.74 0.52
N ASP A 135 19.70 -20.89 -0.33
CA ASP A 135 18.83 -19.81 -0.78
C ASP A 135 18.32 -18.91 0.35
N ARG A 136 17.97 -19.49 1.50
CA ARG A 136 17.51 -18.74 2.67
C ARG A 136 18.53 -17.73 3.20
N LEU A 137 19.83 -18.04 3.11
CA LEU A 137 20.89 -17.11 3.50
C LEU A 137 21.05 -16.01 2.46
N ILE A 138 20.83 -16.31 1.17
CA ILE A 138 20.89 -15.32 0.09
C ILE A 138 19.73 -14.34 0.25
N ASP A 139 18.52 -14.87 0.46
CA ASP A 139 17.32 -14.09 0.70
C ASP A 139 17.52 -13.18 1.94
N LEU A 140 18.07 -13.72 3.03
CA LEU A 140 18.41 -12.97 4.24
C LEU A 140 19.46 -11.89 3.97
N PHE A 141 20.49 -12.18 3.18
CA PHE A 141 21.54 -11.23 2.83
C PHE A 141 20.96 -10.04 2.07
N ILE A 142 20.21 -10.31 0.99
CA ILE A 142 19.55 -9.27 0.18
C ILE A 142 18.65 -8.41 1.08
N GLN A 143 17.83 -9.03 1.93
CA GLN A 143 16.95 -8.31 2.85
C GLN A 143 17.71 -7.37 3.79
N ILE A 144 18.80 -7.83 4.42
CA ILE A 144 19.58 -7.00 5.35
C ILE A 144 20.28 -5.86 4.60
N CYS A 145 20.82 -6.12 3.42
CA CYS A 145 21.46 -5.10 2.61
C CYS A 145 20.46 -4.03 2.16
N LEU A 146 19.25 -4.40 1.72
CA LEU A 146 18.20 -3.45 1.36
C LEU A 146 17.76 -2.56 2.53
N GLN A 147 17.76 -3.10 3.76
CA GLN A 147 17.49 -2.33 4.97
C GLN A 147 18.62 -1.37 5.37
N ASN A 148 19.82 -1.56 4.82
CA ASN A 148 21.04 -0.84 5.20
C ASN A 148 21.82 -0.31 3.98
N ASN A 149 21.11 0.39 3.08
CA ASN A 149 21.65 1.07 1.89
C ASN A 149 22.62 0.22 1.05
N GLY A 150 22.29 -1.05 0.83
CA GLY A 150 23.10 -1.98 0.03
C GLY A 150 24.39 -2.41 0.71
N SER A 151 24.44 -2.45 2.05
CA SER A 151 25.62 -2.89 2.81
C SER A 151 25.26 -3.74 4.02
N LEU A 152 26.15 -4.62 4.44
CA LEU A 152 25.98 -5.46 5.61
C LEU A 152 26.72 -4.84 6.81
N SER A 153 26.03 -4.64 7.94
CA SER A 153 26.72 -4.18 9.16
C SER A 153 27.68 -5.25 9.70
N VAL A 154 28.77 -4.83 10.34
CA VAL A 154 29.76 -5.73 10.97
C VAL A 154 29.10 -6.73 11.91
N ARG A 155 28.12 -6.29 12.70
CA ARG A 155 27.38 -7.17 13.62
C ARG A 155 26.55 -8.23 12.88
N LYS A 156 25.93 -7.87 11.75
CA LYS A 156 25.12 -8.80 10.95
C LYS A 156 25.99 -9.77 10.16
N ARG A 157 27.15 -9.30 9.68
CA ARG A 157 28.20 -10.16 9.14
C ARG A 157 28.57 -11.22 10.16
N SER A 158 28.95 -10.82 11.38
CA SER A 158 29.38 -11.79 12.36
C SER A 158 28.29 -12.68 12.95
N ALA A 159 27.03 -12.28 12.85
CA ALA A 159 25.93 -13.11 13.34
C ALA A 159 25.52 -14.21 12.34
N HIS A 160 25.65 -13.96 11.04
CA HIS A 160 24.99 -14.78 10.01
C HIS A 160 25.89 -15.17 8.83
N PHE A 161 27.02 -14.49 8.64
CA PHE A 161 27.86 -14.56 7.43
C PHE A 161 29.36 -14.57 7.75
N ASP A 162 29.76 -15.09 8.92
CA ASP A 162 31.17 -15.20 9.33
C ASP A 162 32.02 -16.07 8.40
N PHE A 163 31.38 -16.93 7.61
CA PHE A 163 32.03 -17.79 6.63
C PHE A 163 32.37 -17.08 5.31
N LEU A 164 31.88 -15.84 5.09
CA LEU A 164 32.18 -15.07 3.89
C LEU A 164 33.55 -14.40 3.99
N THR A 165 34.35 -14.56 2.94
CA THR A 165 35.56 -13.77 2.75
C THR A 165 35.24 -12.30 2.50
N ASP A 166 36.20 -11.41 2.69
CA ASP A 166 36.03 -9.98 2.40
C ASP A 166 35.74 -9.74 0.91
N GLU A 167 36.31 -10.56 0.02
CA GLU A 167 36.10 -10.47 -1.43
C GLU A 167 34.68 -10.90 -1.83
N GLU A 168 34.20 -12.05 -1.32
CA GLU A 168 32.82 -12.52 -1.56
C GLU A 168 31.80 -11.52 -1.02
N LEU A 169 32.02 -11.00 0.21
CA LEU A 169 31.13 -10.02 0.80
C LEU A 169 31.04 -8.74 -0.06
N ALA A 170 32.18 -8.21 -0.50
CA ALA A 170 32.22 -7.01 -1.32
C ALA A 170 31.52 -7.25 -2.67
N ALA A 171 31.72 -8.41 -3.30
CA ALA A 171 31.06 -8.78 -4.54
C ALA A 171 29.54 -8.92 -4.37
N MET A 172 29.08 -9.55 -3.28
CA MET A 172 27.66 -9.69 -2.96
C MET A 172 27.00 -8.34 -2.66
N GLU A 173 27.64 -7.46 -1.88
CA GLU A 173 27.13 -6.10 -1.65
C GLU A 173 27.03 -5.31 -2.96
N GLN A 174 28.02 -5.45 -3.83
CA GLN A 174 28.00 -4.80 -5.14
C GLN A 174 26.88 -5.34 -6.03
N ALA A 175 26.61 -6.65 -5.99
CA ALA A 175 25.48 -7.24 -6.70
C ALA A 175 24.14 -6.64 -6.24
N VAL A 176 23.95 -6.48 -4.92
CA VAL A 176 22.75 -5.82 -4.37
C VAL A 176 22.68 -4.35 -4.79
N ARG A 177 23.78 -3.59 -4.73
CA ARG A 177 23.79 -2.19 -5.18
C ARG A 177 23.45 -2.06 -6.67
N ASN A 178 24.01 -2.93 -7.51
CA ASN A 178 23.72 -2.92 -8.95
C ASN A 178 22.27 -3.29 -9.26
N GLY A 179 21.69 -4.22 -8.49
CA GLY A 179 20.31 -4.67 -8.69
C GLY A 179 19.26 -3.61 -8.30
N TYR A 180 19.58 -2.71 -7.36
CA TYR A 180 18.58 -1.80 -6.78
C TYR A 180 18.92 -0.30 -6.87
N ASN A 181 20.10 0.08 -7.36
CA ASN A 181 20.36 1.47 -7.73
C ASN A 181 19.60 1.79 -9.02
N ARG A 182 18.58 2.66 -8.92
CA ARG A 182 18.04 3.36 -10.08
C ARG A 182 19.18 4.21 -10.68
N PRO A 183 19.48 4.14 -11.99
CA PRO A 183 20.18 5.24 -12.61
C PRO A 183 19.29 6.49 -12.46
N ASP A 184 19.86 7.56 -11.92
CA ASP A 184 19.24 8.89 -11.92
C ASP A 184 18.86 9.33 -13.34
#